data_AF-A0A2P4NPM0-F1
#
_entry.id   AF-A0A2P4NPM0-F1
#
_cell.length_a   1.000
_cell.length_b   1.000
_cell.length_c   1.000
_cell.angle_alpha   90.00
_cell.angle_beta   90.00
_cell.angle_gamma   90.00
#
_symmetry.space_group_name_H-M   'P 1'
#
loop_
_entity.id
_entity.type
_entity.pdbx_description
1 polymer ?
#
loop_
_entity_poly.entity_id
_entity_poly.type
_entity_poly.pdbx_seq_one_letter_code
_entity_poly.pdbx_strand_id
1 'polypeptide(L)'
;MPNTLLVTVDSLRYDHYQYMEATREFLGESHPAAFATNTATPGSFQSIFGGTYVGEVGVEPDETFVPKLDREFNVGITTNRFNSSRYGYDHGFDHFSEPSREKGIKDRVAARMTPQSPLYKLASRVWNGVQSVQGSVSEVTREYRDAGSVVEEFLDTVEGHDDWFGWIHLMEPHHPYNPEDAPVSRAKAQQVTRRLLNGTATEREEELGRELYRGEVEETDDRLARLWDELSDDTQVYFCADHGELLGERGEWGHHATMCPEIIRVPVATRNIDIEGEVTSIVDIPTHLLGEEYADGEFDREVAFAAANGQHAAMNASHMATEDGVVTLDGEPAEDDELVAELKNWSRVASIPVEKDELPEDDLEALGYL
;
A
#
# COMPACT_ATOMS: atom_id res chain seq x y z
N MET A 1 23.27 15.30 7.71
CA MET A 1 23.58 14.04 6.95
C MET A 1 22.92 14.16 5.57
N PRO A 2 23.14 13.29 4.55
CA PRO A 2 22.28 13.35 3.36
C PRO A 2 20.82 13.17 3.78
N ASN A 3 19.89 13.88 3.15
CA ASN A 3 18.46 13.73 3.42
C ASN A 3 18.01 12.31 3.10
N THR A 4 16.97 11.82 3.79
CA THR A 4 16.46 10.46 3.58
C THR A 4 14.98 10.50 3.27
N LEU A 5 14.56 9.82 2.21
CA LEU A 5 13.18 9.71 1.78
C LEU A 5 12.75 8.24 1.70
N LEU A 6 11.68 7.89 2.39
CA LEU A 6 10.94 6.64 2.24
C LEU A 6 9.69 6.91 1.38
N VAL A 7 9.62 6.27 0.21
CA VAL A 7 8.44 6.29 -0.68
C VAL A 7 7.78 4.94 -0.64
N THR A 8 6.51 4.91 -0.26
CA THR A 8 5.71 3.68 -0.18
C THR A 8 4.51 3.77 -1.12
N VAL A 9 4.20 2.69 -1.83
CA VAL A 9 3.13 2.64 -2.82
C VAL A 9 2.17 1.50 -2.48
N ASP A 10 0.87 1.77 -2.43
CA ASP A 10 -0.16 0.78 -2.11
C ASP A 10 -0.37 -0.18 -3.30
N SER A 11 -0.34 -1.50 -3.06
CA SER A 11 -0.76 -2.53 -4.03
C SER A 11 0.07 -2.63 -5.32
N LEU A 12 1.26 -2.02 -5.40
CA LEU A 12 2.10 -2.07 -6.60
C LEU A 12 2.80 -3.43 -6.77
N ARG A 13 2.42 -4.16 -7.81
CA ARG A 13 3.06 -5.42 -8.21
C ARG A 13 4.52 -5.26 -8.68
N TYR A 14 5.36 -6.23 -8.31
CA TYR A 14 6.76 -6.32 -8.77
C TYR A 14 6.89 -6.32 -10.30
N ASP A 15 6.05 -7.10 -11.00
CA ASP A 15 6.08 -7.21 -12.46
C ASP A 15 5.52 -5.96 -13.18
N HIS A 16 4.96 -4.99 -12.46
CA HIS A 16 4.50 -3.73 -13.04
C HIS A 16 5.47 -2.56 -12.79
N TYR A 17 6.47 -2.73 -11.93
CA TYR A 17 7.54 -1.75 -11.76
C TYR A 17 8.28 -1.44 -13.08
N GLN A 18 8.29 -2.38 -14.03
CA GLN A 18 8.86 -2.15 -15.36
C GLN A 18 8.22 -0.98 -16.13
N TYR A 19 6.96 -0.63 -15.81
CA TYR A 19 6.23 0.50 -16.40
C TYR A 19 6.52 1.85 -15.72
N MET A 20 7.29 1.86 -14.64
CA MET A 20 7.72 3.07 -13.94
C MET A 20 9.06 3.56 -14.49
N GLU A 21 9.05 4.09 -15.72
CA GLU A 21 10.25 4.48 -16.46
C GLU A 21 11.08 5.56 -15.75
N ALA A 22 10.46 6.61 -15.24
CA ALA A 22 11.14 7.71 -14.54
C ALA A 22 11.73 7.24 -13.20
N THR A 23 10.98 6.44 -12.45
CA THR A 23 11.46 5.86 -11.19
C THR A 23 12.62 4.88 -11.43
N ARG A 24 12.57 4.08 -12.50
CA ARG A 24 13.69 3.21 -12.90
C ARG A 24 14.91 3.98 -13.39
N GLU A 25 14.72 5.10 -14.07
CA GLU A 25 15.85 5.98 -14.43
C GLU A 25 16.52 6.57 -13.18
N PHE A 26 15.74 6.93 -12.16
CA PHE A 26 16.25 7.55 -10.94
C PHE A 26 16.83 6.55 -9.91
N LEU A 27 16.18 5.40 -9.71
CA LEU A 27 16.52 4.39 -8.68
C LEU A 27 17.18 3.13 -9.25
N GLY A 28 17.03 2.85 -10.54
CA GLY A 28 17.44 1.59 -11.15
C GLY A 28 16.36 0.49 -11.06
N GLU A 29 16.80 -0.75 -11.25
CA GLU A 29 15.93 -1.92 -11.21
C GLU A 29 15.54 -2.29 -9.78
N SER A 30 14.37 -2.91 -9.62
CA SER A 30 13.95 -3.46 -8.34
C SER A 30 14.85 -4.62 -7.91
N HIS A 31 15.04 -4.75 -6.60
CA HIS A 31 15.60 -5.93 -5.97
C HIS A 31 14.78 -7.16 -6.38
N PRO A 32 15.41 -8.25 -6.87
CA PRO A 32 14.70 -9.34 -7.53
C PRO A 32 13.88 -10.23 -6.59
N ALA A 33 14.26 -10.27 -5.31
CA ALA A 33 13.61 -11.06 -4.26
C ALA A 33 13.30 -10.18 -3.05
N ALA A 34 12.37 -9.24 -3.25
CA ALA A 34 11.86 -8.35 -2.22
C ALA A 34 10.43 -8.72 -1.85
N PHE A 35 10.13 -8.78 -0.55
CA PHE A 35 8.89 -9.38 -0.06
C PHE A 35 8.13 -8.55 0.96
N ALA A 36 6.82 -8.42 0.75
CA ALA A 36 5.86 -7.95 1.74
C ALA A 36 5.72 -8.96 2.88
N THR A 37 5.33 -8.48 4.06
CA THR A 37 5.04 -9.32 5.25
C THR A 37 3.56 -9.63 5.44
N ASN A 38 2.69 -8.94 4.71
CA ASN A 38 1.24 -9.10 4.74
C ASN A 38 0.66 -8.91 3.33
N THR A 39 -0.58 -9.34 3.13
CA THR A 39 -1.32 -9.14 1.88
C THR A 39 -2.06 -7.80 1.83
N ALA A 40 -2.03 -7.01 2.91
CA ALA A 40 -2.79 -5.77 3.04
C ALA A 40 -2.02 -4.71 3.86
N THR A 41 -2.27 -3.44 3.55
CA THR A 41 -1.65 -2.26 4.18
C THR A 41 -1.54 -2.34 5.71
N PRO A 42 -2.61 -2.66 6.49
CA PRO A 42 -2.53 -2.56 7.95
C PRO A 42 -1.45 -3.45 8.57
N GLY A 43 -1.22 -4.64 8.00
CA GLY A 43 -0.17 -5.55 8.46
C GLY A 43 1.21 -5.18 7.91
N SER A 44 1.27 -4.72 6.65
CA SER A 44 2.55 -4.32 6.04
C SER A 44 3.17 -3.11 6.74
N PHE A 45 2.36 -2.11 7.12
CA PHE A 45 2.88 -0.88 7.72
C PHE A 45 3.41 -1.06 9.14
N GLN A 46 2.92 -2.05 9.89
CA GLN A 46 3.54 -2.43 11.14
C GLN A 46 4.97 -2.94 10.93
N SER A 47 5.23 -3.71 9.87
CA SER A 47 6.59 -4.15 9.54
C SER A 47 7.46 -3.00 9.03
N ILE A 48 6.91 -2.12 8.17
CA ILE A 48 7.65 -0.98 7.60
C ILE A 48 8.12 -0.02 8.71
N PHE A 49 7.30 0.25 9.73
CA PHE A 49 7.63 1.18 10.81
C PHE A 49 8.20 0.52 12.06
N GLY A 50 7.69 -0.67 12.40
CA GLY A 50 8.06 -1.40 13.62
C GLY A 50 9.22 -2.37 13.44
N GLY A 51 9.59 -2.71 12.19
CA GLY A 51 10.61 -3.71 11.89
C GLY A 51 10.29 -5.07 12.50
N THR A 52 9.02 -5.34 12.75
CA THR A 52 8.52 -6.57 13.38
C THR A 52 7.57 -7.29 12.42
N TYR A 53 7.55 -8.61 12.47
CA TYR A 53 6.51 -9.36 11.75
C TYR A 53 5.12 -9.10 12.34
N VAL A 54 4.11 -9.28 11.48
CA VAL A 54 2.71 -8.88 11.71
C VAL A 54 2.18 -9.35 13.07
N GLY A 55 1.64 -8.41 13.84
CA GLY A 55 0.97 -8.56 15.12
C GLY A 55 -0.30 -7.71 15.18
N GLU A 56 -0.40 -6.80 16.17
CA GLU A 56 -1.52 -5.85 16.28
C GLU A 56 -1.40 -4.69 15.28
N VAL A 57 -2.52 -4.15 14.78
CA VAL A 57 -2.48 -3.05 13.80
C VAL A 57 -2.03 -1.75 14.45
N GLY A 58 -1.00 -1.13 13.87
CA GLY A 58 -0.41 0.12 14.34
C GLY A 58 0.95 -0.08 14.99
N VAL A 59 1.49 1.01 15.55
CA VAL A 59 2.77 1.04 16.25
C VAL A 59 2.69 1.94 17.48
N GLU A 60 3.32 1.52 18.57
CA GLU A 60 3.53 2.36 19.75
C GLU A 60 4.80 3.23 19.59
N PRO A 61 4.96 4.32 20.37
CA PRO A 61 6.08 5.25 20.23
C PRO A 61 7.49 4.63 20.32
N ASP A 62 7.66 3.54 21.07
CA ASP A 62 8.94 2.83 21.22
C ASP A 62 9.17 1.73 20.17
N GLU A 63 8.12 1.38 19.43
CA GLU A 63 8.14 0.38 18.36
C GLU A 63 8.54 0.98 17.01
N THR A 64 8.15 2.24 16.72
CA THR A 64 8.53 2.92 15.48
C THR A 64 10.01 3.33 15.42
N PHE A 65 10.63 3.22 14.24
CA PHE A 65 12.02 3.64 14.01
C PHE A 65 12.19 5.15 13.87
N VAL A 66 11.12 5.89 13.52
CA VAL A 66 11.22 7.33 13.18
C VAL A 66 11.83 8.18 14.30
N PRO A 67 11.43 8.04 15.58
CA PRO A 67 12.05 8.78 16.68
C PRO A 67 13.53 8.46 16.92
N LYS A 68 14.06 7.38 16.31
CA LYS A 68 15.45 6.93 16.46
C LYS A 68 16.35 7.51 15.37
N LEU A 69 15.79 8.12 14.34
CA LEU A 69 16.52 8.86 13.32
C LEU A 69 17.08 10.16 13.93
N ASP A 70 18.39 10.39 13.76
CA ASP A 70 19.05 11.64 14.15
C ASP A 70 18.89 12.68 13.03
N ARG A 71 17.72 13.34 12.99
CA ARG A 71 17.32 14.31 11.97
C ARG A 71 16.80 15.60 12.59
N GLU A 72 17.00 16.73 11.92
CA GLU A 72 16.50 18.03 12.40
C GLU A 72 15.01 18.22 12.12
N PHE A 73 14.48 17.54 11.10
CA PHE A 73 13.08 17.65 10.70
C PHE A 73 12.54 16.36 10.09
N ASN A 74 11.44 15.86 10.62
CA ASN A 74 10.76 14.65 10.14
C ASN A 74 9.39 15.00 9.56
N VAL A 75 9.14 14.62 8.31
CA VAL A 75 7.84 14.82 7.63
C VAL A 75 7.23 13.49 7.19
N GLY A 76 5.95 13.29 7.48
CA GLY A 76 5.17 12.13 7.06
C GLY A 76 3.88 12.56 6.37
N ILE A 77 3.64 12.07 5.15
CA ILE A 77 2.43 12.37 4.38
C ILE A 77 1.83 11.06 3.89
N THR A 78 0.58 10.81 4.26
CA THR A 78 -0.16 9.61 3.89
C THR A 78 -1.54 9.95 3.38
N THR A 79 -2.00 9.16 2.41
CA THR A 79 -3.38 9.22 1.90
C THR A 79 -4.21 8.01 2.33
N ASN A 80 -3.63 7.08 3.09
CA ASN A 80 -4.30 5.88 3.62
C ASN A 80 -4.71 6.07 5.09
N ARG A 81 -5.98 5.79 5.41
CA ARG A 81 -6.51 5.94 6.79
C ARG A 81 -5.96 4.93 7.78
N PHE A 82 -5.51 3.76 7.32
CA PHE A 82 -4.86 2.79 8.20
C PHE A 82 -3.46 3.23 8.64
N ASN A 83 -2.88 4.20 7.92
CA ASN A 83 -1.56 4.74 8.19
C ASN A 83 -1.61 6.06 8.97
N SER A 84 -2.70 6.28 9.71
CA SER A 84 -3.00 7.53 10.42
C SER A 84 -2.48 7.57 11.86
N SER A 85 -2.54 8.75 12.47
CA SER A 85 -2.30 9.01 13.90
C SER A 85 -3.15 8.15 14.84
N ARG A 86 -4.31 7.67 14.38
CA ARG A 86 -5.15 6.70 15.12
C ARG A 86 -4.39 5.41 15.46
N TYR A 87 -3.43 5.04 14.61
CA TYR A 87 -2.65 3.81 14.71
C TYR A 87 -1.17 4.10 15.06
N GLY A 88 -0.85 5.32 15.50
CA GLY A 88 0.48 5.70 16.01
C GLY A 88 1.53 6.02 14.95
N TYR A 89 1.17 6.05 13.67
CA TYR A 89 2.12 6.36 12.59
C TYR A 89 2.58 7.83 12.55
N ASP A 90 2.03 8.72 13.39
CA ASP A 90 2.49 10.10 13.56
C ASP A 90 3.68 10.23 14.53
N HIS A 91 4.02 9.16 15.26
CA HIS A 91 5.08 9.19 16.25
C HIS A 91 6.46 9.46 15.63
N GLY A 92 7.09 10.55 16.08
CA GLY A 92 8.43 10.96 15.64
C GLY A 92 8.44 11.99 14.51
N PHE A 93 7.28 12.32 13.93
CA PHE A 93 7.17 13.34 12.88
C PHE A 93 6.94 14.75 13.46
N ASP A 94 7.65 15.75 12.93
CA ASP A 94 7.42 17.16 13.20
C ASP A 94 6.24 17.71 12.40
N HIS A 95 6.05 17.18 11.18
CA HIS A 95 4.90 17.42 10.33
C HIS A 95 4.27 16.11 9.91
N PHE A 96 2.97 15.95 10.15
CA PHE A 96 2.21 14.77 9.76
C PHE A 96 0.91 15.15 9.04
N SER A 97 0.75 14.72 7.80
CA SER A 97 -0.42 14.98 6.95
C SER A 97 -1.13 13.66 6.63
N GLU A 98 -2.43 13.61 6.95
CA GLU A 98 -3.25 12.41 6.83
C GLU A 98 -4.66 12.74 6.30
N PRO A 99 -5.43 11.76 5.78
CA PRO A 99 -6.78 12.01 5.30
C PRO A 99 -7.69 12.52 6.42
N SER A 100 -8.44 13.60 6.14
CA SER A 100 -9.43 14.11 7.09
C SER A 100 -10.48 13.05 7.43
N ARG A 101 -10.74 12.88 8.73
CA ARG A 101 -11.79 12.02 9.29
C ARG A 101 -13.14 12.75 9.46
N GLU A 102 -13.26 14.01 9.03
CA GLU A 102 -14.52 14.75 9.18
C GLU A 102 -15.65 14.15 8.33
N LYS A 103 -16.58 13.47 9.00
CA LYS A 103 -17.90 13.13 8.45
C LYS A 103 -18.56 14.41 7.92
N GLY A 104 -18.86 14.44 6.63
CA GLY A 104 -19.51 15.58 5.99
C GLY A 104 -20.77 15.98 6.77
N ILE A 105 -21.16 17.26 6.68
CA ILE A 105 -22.36 17.80 7.33
C ILE A 105 -23.61 16.92 7.07
N LYS A 106 -23.65 16.22 5.93
CA LYS A 106 -24.70 15.26 5.56
C LYS A 106 -24.82 14.06 6.52
N ASP A 107 -23.71 13.52 7.01
CA ASP A 107 -23.72 12.32 7.88
C ASP A 107 -24.06 12.68 9.34
N ARG A 108 -23.66 13.87 9.80
CA ARG A 108 -24.12 14.41 11.10
C ARG A 108 -25.63 14.67 11.12
N VAL A 109 -26.21 15.02 9.97
CA VAL A 109 -27.66 15.20 9.82
C VAL A 109 -28.38 13.85 9.79
N ALA A 110 -27.82 12.84 9.10
CA ALA A 110 -28.37 11.48 9.08
C ALA A 110 -28.34 10.81 10.46
N ALA A 111 -27.22 10.91 11.18
CA ALA A 111 -27.05 10.34 12.53
C ALA A 111 -27.96 10.98 13.60
N ARG A 112 -28.50 12.19 13.34
CA ARG A 112 -29.43 12.89 14.25
C ARG A 112 -30.91 12.62 13.98
N MET A 113 -31.27 11.86 12.94
CA MET A 113 -32.68 11.61 12.60
C MET A 113 -33.16 10.26 13.12
N THR A 114 -34.16 10.28 14.01
CA THR A 114 -34.82 9.07 14.51
C THR A 114 -35.60 8.35 13.40
N PRO A 115 -35.44 7.02 13.20
CA PRO A 115 -36.01 6.25 12.08
C PRO A 115 -37.55 6.17 11.97
N GLN A 116 -38.31 6.75 12.90
CA GLN A 116 -39.75 6.51 13.02
C GLN A 116 -40.66 7.64 12.50
N SER A 117 -40.13 8.72 11.92
CA SER A 117 -40.99 9.79 11.41
C SER A 117 -41.43 9.57 9.95
N PRO A 118 -42.73 9.64 9.63
CA PRO A 118 -43.26 9.58 8.26
C PRO A 118 -42.65 10.63 7.31
N LEU A 119 -42.09 11.73 7.84
CA LEU A 119 -41.38 12.75 7.06
C LEU A 119 -40.10 12.22 6.41
N TYR A 120 -39.41 11.27 7.03
CA TYR A 120 -38.18 10.69 6.48
C TYR A 120 -38.44 9.92 5.17
N LYS A 121 -39.57 9.19 5.11
CA LYS A 121 -39.97 8.44 3.90
C LYS A 121 -40.42 9.34 2.74
N LEU A 122 -40.87 10.55 3.04
CA LEU A 122 -41.24 11.53 2.02
C LEU A 122 -39.98 12.26 1.52
N ALA A 123 -39.09 12.64 2.42
CA ALA A 123 -37.81 13.26 2.09
C ALA A 123 -36.92 12.32 1.26
N SER A 124 -36.85 11.03 1.61
CA SER A 124 -36.07 10.04 0.86
C SER A 124 -36.60 9.77 -0.55
N ARG A 125 -37.93 9.83 -0.77
CA ARG A 125 -38.51 9.70 -2.12
C ARG A 125 -38.24 10.91 -2.99
N VAL A 126 -38.29 12.11 -2.41
CA VAL A 126 -37.95 13.35 -3.14
C VAL A 126 -36.45 13.38 -3.46
N TRP A 127 -35.60 12.95 -2.51
CA TRP A 127 -34.15 12.84 -2.70
C TRP A 127 -33.77 11.82 -3.78
N ASN A 128 -34.35 10.61 -3.74
CA ASN A 128 -34.10 9.57 -4.74
C ASN A 128 -34.61 9.98 -6.14
N GLY A 129 -35.70 10.76 -6.19
CA GLY A 129 -36.21 11.33 -7.44
C GLY A 129 -35.24 12.36 -8.05
N VAL A 130 -34.65 13.23 -7.23
CA VAL A 130 -33.65 14.21 -7.66
C VAL A 130 -32.33 13.55 -8.06
N GLN A 131 -31.88 12.52 -7.34
CA GLN A 131 -30.70 11.73 -7.68
C GLN A 131 -30.85 11.00 -9.03
N SER A 132 -32.04 10.50 -9.35
CA SER A 132 -32.30 9.83 -10.64
C SER A 132 -32.22 10.77 -11.86
N VAL A 133 -32.31 12.08 -11.63
CA VAL A 133 -32.23 13.12 -12.68
C VAL A 133 -30.85 13.81 -12.70
N GLN A 134 -30.13 13.86 -11.58
CA GLN A 134 -28.75 14.37 -11.50
C GLN A 134 -27.66 13.32 -11.73
N GLY A 135 -27.96 12.02 -11.58
CA GLY A 135 -27.00 10.92 -11.73
C GLY A 135 -26.44 10.71 -13.14
N SER A 136 -26.86 11.52 -14.12
CA SER A 136 -26.28 11.58 -15.46
C SER A 136 -25.20 12.66 -15.63
N VAL A 137 -24.99 13.54 -14.64
CA VAL A 137 -23.99 14.63 -14.69
C VAL A 137 -23.43 14.97 -13.29
N SER A 138 -23.02 13.98 -12.50
CA SER A 138 -22.17 14.23 -11.33
C SER A 138 -20.76 13.74 -11.63
N GLU A 139 -19.82 14.67 -11.75
CA GLU A 139 -18.38 14.39 -11.65
C GLU A 139 -18.16 13.63 -10.34
N VAL A 140 -17.89 12.33 -10.45
CA VAL A 140 -17.36 11.56 -9.32
C VAL A 140 -15.92 12.04 -9.18
N THR A 141 -15.57 12.64 -8.06
CA THR A 141 -14.19 13.08 -7.73
C THR A 141 -13.42 11.92 -7.08
N ARG A 142 -12.07 11.86 -7.19
CA ARG A 142 -11.26 10.87 -6.45
C ARG A 142 -11.46 11.22 -4.96
N GLU A 143 -11.87 10.24 -4.16
CA GLU A 143 -12.16 10.45 -2.73
C GLU A 143 -10.85 10.51 -1.91
N TYR A 144 -9.73 10.07 -2.50
CA TYR A 144 -8.37 10.24 -2.00
C TYR A 144 -7.64 11.37 -2.74
N ARG A 145 -6.62 11.95 -2.09
CA ARG A 145 -5.70 12.92 -2.70
C ARG A 145 -4.80 12.18 -3.69
N ASP A 146 -4.62 12.76 -4.88
CA ASP A 146 -3.77 12.18 -5.90
C ASP A 146 -2.27 12.28 -5.55
N ALA A 147 -1.46 11.38 -6.10
CA ALA A 147 -0.01 11.36 -5.91
C ALA A 147 0.68 12.70 -6.21
N GLY A 148 0.21 13.46 -7.22
CA GLY A 148 0.76 14.78 -7.55
C GLY A 148 0.60 15.77 -6.41
N SER A 149 -0.58 15.81 -5.79
CA SER A 149 -0.86 16.63 -4.61
C SER A 149 -0.05 16.23 -3.38
N VAL A 150 0.35 14.95 -3.25
CA VAL A 150 1.24 14.47 -2.18
C VAL A 150 2.67 14.93 -2.42
N VAL A 151 3.16 14.81 -3.65
CA VAL A 151 4.50 15.27 -4.07
C VAL A 151 4.64 16.79 -3.86
N GLU A 152 3.63 17.57 -4.25
CA GLU A 152 3.64 19.03 -4.05
C GLU A 152 3.73 19.42 -2.57
N GLU A 153 2.88 18.82 -1.72
CA GLU A 153 2.93 19.11 -0.28
C GLU A 153 4.26 18.69 0.34
N PHE A 154 4.81 17.55 -0.07
CA PHE A 154 6.10 17.08 0.41
C PHE A 154 7.21 18.10 0.11
N LEU A 155 7.34 18.50 -1.16
CA LEU A 155 8.36 19.45 -1.61
C LEU A 155 8.21 20.81 -0.92
N ASP A 156 6.99 21.33 -0.80
CA ASP A 156 6.70 22.58 -0.10
C ASP A 156 7.05 22.49 1.40
N THR A 157 6.87 21.31 2.02
CA THR A 157 7.10 21.11 3.46
C THR A 157 8.58 20.97 3.80
N VAL A 158 9.38 20.34 2.93
CA VAL A 158 10.83 20.22 3.13
C VAL A 158 11.61 21.44 2.64
N GLU A 159 10.97 22.39 1.94
CA GLU A 159 11.61 23.61 1.47
C GLU A 159 12.28 24.37 2.62
N GLY A 160 13.59 24.62 2.50
CA GLY A 160 14.38 25.34 3.50
C GLY A 160 14.91 24.48 4.65
N HIS A 161 14.71 23.16 4.62
CA HIS A 161 15.33 22.20 5.53
C HIS A 161 16.50 21.47 4.85
N ASP A 162 17.68 21.49 5.49
CA ASP A 162 18.91 20.88 4.95
C ASP A 162 19.26 19.51 5.60
N ASP A 163 18.52 19.08 6.62
CA ASP A 163 18.65 17.75 7.26
C ASP A 163 17.28 17.22 7.67
N TRP A 164 16.70 16.35 6.82
CA TRP A 164 15.37 15.80 7.05
C TRP A 164 15.26 14.31 6.77
N PHE A 165 14.27 13.70 7.41
CA PHE A 165 13.66 12.45 6.99
C PHE A 165 12.25 12.70 6.48
N GLY A 166 11.94 12.12 5.32
CA GLY A 166 10.64 12.20 4.67
C GLY A 166 10.03 10.82 4.50
N TRP A 167 8.74 10.71 4.76
CA TRP A 167 7.92 9.58 4.34
C TRP A 167 6.73 10.08 3.53
N ILE A 168 6.54 9.50 2.34
CA ILE A 168 5.30 9.63 1.58
C ILE A 168 4.70 8.25 1.30
N HIS A 169 3.37 8.17 1.42
CA HIS A 169 2.60 7.00 1.02
C HIS A 169 1.56 7.36 -0.04
N LEU A 170 1.65 6.67 -1.18
CA LEU A 170 0.77 6.84 -2.33
C LEU A 170 -0.27 5.72 -2.36
N MET A 171 -1.53 6.08 -2.60
CA MET A 171 -2.64 5.12 -2.68
C MET A 171 -2.74 4.47 -4.05
N GLU A 172 -2.27 5.14 -5.10
CA GLU A 172 -2.20 4.56 -6.43
C GLU A 172 -1.14 3.44 -6.47
N PRO A 173 -1.34 2.31 -7.18
CA PRO A 173 -2.44 1.97 -8.08
C PRO A 173 -3.68 1.30 -7.45
N HIS A 174 -3.87 1.31 -6.13
CA HIS A 174 -5.00 0.63 -5.45
C HIS A 174 -6.35 0.95 -6.10
N HIS A 175 -7.24 -0.05 -6.13
CA HIS A 175 -8.58 0.09 -6.68
C HIS A 175 -9.43 1.16 -5.94
N PRO A 176 -10.39 1.83 -6.63
CA PRO A 176 -10.82 1.62 -8.00
C PRO A 176 -9.90 2.27 -9.05
N TYR A 177 -9.41 1.46 -9.99
CA TYR A 177 -8.58 1.92 -11.11
C TYR A 177 -9.31 2.94 -11.98
N ASN A 178 -8.73 4.12 -12.13
CA ASN A 178 -9.27 5.25 -12.87
C ASN A 178 -8.17 6.23 -13.35
N PRO A 179 -7.23 5.79 -14.20
CA PRO A 179 -6.18 6.68 -14.68
C PRO A 179 -6.76 7.83 -15.51
N GLU A 180 -6.09 8.98 -15.53
CA GLU A 180 -6.54 10.19 -16.23
C GLU A 180 -6.78 9.93 -17.73
N ASP A 181 -5.86 9.18 -18.35
CA ASP A 181 -5.90 8.82 -19.77
C ASP A 181 -6.65 7.49 -20.05
N ALA A 182 -7.53 7.06 -19.13
CA ALA A 182 -8.33 5.86 -19.30
C ALA A 182 -9.11 5.86 -20.65
N PRO A 183 -9.18 4.72 -21.36
CA PRO A 183 -9.92 4.61 -22.63
C PRO A 183 -11.44 4.66 -22.46
N VAL A 184 -11.93 4.83 -21.22
CA VAL A 184 -13.34 4.83 -20.83
C VAL A 184 -13.62 5.96 -19.85
N SER A 185 -14.89 6.34 -19.71
CA SER A 185 -15.26 7.31 -18.68
C SER A 185 -15.00 6.75 -17.28
N ARG A 186 -14.70 7.65 -16.34
CA ARG A 186 -14.53 7.31 -14.92
C ARG A 186 -15.65 6.45 -14.33
N ALA A 187 -16.90 6.78 -14.63
CA ALA A 187 -18.05 6.01 -14.16
C ALA A 187 -18.02 4.57 -14.70
N LYS A 188 -17.51 4.37 -15.92
CA LYS A 188 -17.34 3.04 -16.50
C LYS A 188 -16.14 2.31 -15.88
N ALA A 189 -15.02 2.98 -15.66
CA ALA A 189 -13.85 2.41 -14.98
C ALA A 189 -14.23 1.86 -13.59
N GLN A 190 -14.86 2.69 -12.74
CA GLN A 190 -15.35 2.26 -11.42
C GLN A 190 -16.37 1.11 -11.49
N GLN A 191 -17.27 1.11 -12.47
CA GLN A 191 -18.19 0.00 -12.67
C GLN A 191 -17.45 -1.30 -13.02
N VAL A 192 -16.41 -1.22 -13.85
CA VAL A 192 -15.58 -2.35 -14.24
C VAL A 192 -14.83 -2.87 -13.03
N THR A 193 -14.11 -2.02 -12.30
CA THR A 193 -13.41 -2.41 -11.06
C THR A 193 -14.34 -3.11 -10.07
N ARG A 194 -15.55 -2.56 -9.83
CA ARG A 194 -16.54 -3.21 -8.97
C ARG A 194 -16.94 -4.60 -9.47
N ARG A 195 -17.11 -4.79 -10.78
CA ARG A 195 -17.48 -6.10 -11.34
C ARG A 195 -16.35 -7.12 -11.22
N LEU A 196 -15.10 -6.68 -11.36
CA LEU A 196 -13.90 -7.49 -11.21
C LEU A 196 -13.82 -8.03 -9.78
N LEU A 197 -13.86 -7.14 -8.78
CA LEU A 197 -13.81 -7.51 -7.36
C LEU A 197 -14.99 -8.41 -6.93
N ASN A 198 -16.13 -8.33 -7.60
CA ASN A 198 -17.29 -9.19 -7.32
C ASN A 198 -17.31 -10.50 -8.14
N GLY A 199 -16.32 -10.76 -8.99
CA GLY A 199 -16.28 -11.96 -9.85
C GLY A 199 -17.42 -12.01 -10.88
N THR A 200 -17.93 -10.84 -11.31
CA THR A 200 -19.05 -10.72 -12.27
C THR A 200 -18.65 -10.04 -13.58
N ALA A 201 -17.37 -9.73 -13.74
CA ALA A 201 -16.82 -9.13 -14.95
C ALA A 201 -16.84 -10.11 -16.13
N THR A 202 -16.94 -9.56 -17.34
CA THR A 202 -16.69 -10.31 -18.58
C THR A 202 -15.19 -10.33 -18.90
N GLU A 203 -14.72 -11.27 -19.74
CA GLU A 203 -13.32 -11.32 -20.20
C GLU A 203 -12.82 -9.96 -20.74
N ARG A 204 -13.67 -9.23 -21.49
CA ARG A 204 -13.35 -7.89 -22.00
C ARG A 204 -13.22 -6.85 -20.89
N GLU A 205 -13.98 -7.00 -19.80
CA GLU A 205 -13.86 -6.13 -18.63
C GLU A 205 -12.63 -6.48 -17.80
N GLU A 206 -12.18 -7.74 -17.79
CA GLU A 206 -10.90 -8.15 -17.19
C GLU A 206 -9.70 -7.59 -17.96
N GLU A 207 -9.70 -7.69 -19.30
CA GLU A 207 -8.68 -7.05 -20.14
C GLU A 207 -8.59 -5.54 -19.87
N LEU A 208 -9.75 -4.88 -19.81
CA LEU A 208 -9.84 -3.45 -19.46
C LEU A 208 -9.36 -3.19 -18.03
N GLY A 209 -9.64 -4.06 -17.07
CA GLY A 209 -9.14 -3.94 -15.69
C GLY A 209 -7.61 -3.91 -15.62
N ARG A 210 -6.94 -4.81 -16.36
CA ARG A 210 -5.47 -4.84 -16.44
C ARG A 210 -4.90 -3.60 -17.11
N GLU A 211 -5.57 -3.11 -18.16
CA GLU A 211 -5.19 -1.86 -18.83
C GLU A 211 -5.34 -0.65 -17.90
N LEU A 212 -6.42 -0.57 -17.13
CA LEU A 212 -6.64 0.52 -16.17
C LEU A 212 -5.63 0.48 -15.02
N TYR A 213 -5.32 -0.71 -14.46
CA TYR A 213 -4.31 -0.85 -13.42
C TYR A 213 -2.92 -0.42 -13.94
N ARG A 214 -2.51 -0.88 -15.14
CA ARG A 214 -1.25 -0.43 -15.75
C ARG A 214 -1.22 1.09 -15.93
N GLY A 215 -2.33 1.69 -16.37
CA GLY A 215 -2.41 3.15 -16.53
C GLY A 215 -2.27 3.92 -15.20
N GLU A 216 -2.75 3.38 -14.07
CA GLU A 216 -2.52 3.99 -12.75
C GLU A 216 -1.04 3.91 -12.36
N VAL A 217 -0.35 2.82 -12.69
CA VAL A 217 1.10 2.68 -12.45
C VAL A 217 1.90 3.69 -13.28
N GLU A 218 1.59 3.82 -14.57
CA GLU A 218 2.22 4.79 -15.47
C GLU A 218 1.96 6.23 -15.00
N GLU A 219 0.72 6.57 -14.62
CA GLU A 219 0.38 7.90 -14.08
C GLU A 219 1.11 8.19 -12.75
N THR A 220 1.22 7.19 -11.86
CA THR A 220 1.95 7.34 -10.59
C THR A 220 3.42 7.65 -10.83
N ASP A 221 4.05 6.99 -11.79
CA ASP A 221 5.44 7.26 -12.20
C ASP A 221 5.61 8.68 -12.75
N ASP A 222 4.68 9.15 -13.59
CA ASP A 222 4.70 10.53 -14.09
C ASP A 222 4.64 11.57 -12.97
N ARG A 223 3.88 11.30 -11.89
CA ARG A 223 3.84 12.18 -10.71
C ARG A 223 5.14 12.13 -9.91
N LEU A 224 5.72 10.94 -9.76
CA LEU A 224 6.99 10.72 -9.07
C LEU A 224 8.19 11.32 -9.82
N ALA A 225 8.14 11.40 -11.16
CA ALA A 225 9.19 12.03 -11.96
C ALA A 225 9.53 13.45 -11.48
N ARG A 226 8.51 14.24 -11.12
CA ARG A 226 8.69 15.58 -10.55
C ARG A 226 9.39 15.54 -9.20
N LEU A 227 9.07 14.57 -8.34
CA LEU A 227 9.75 14.41 -7.05
C LEU A 227 11.24 14.13 -7.28
N TRP A 228 11.55 13.21 -8.19
CA TRP A 228 12.92 12.83 -8.52
C TRP A 228 13.76 13.98 -9.07
N ASP A 229 13.17 14.86 -9.89
CA ASP A 229 13.83 16.04 -10.46
C ASP A 229 14.23 17.10 -9.41
N GLU A 230 13.54 17.14 -8.26
CA GLU A 230 13.74 18.16 -7.22
C GLU A 230 14.64 17.68 -6.08
N LEU A 231 14.90 16.37 -5.97
CA LEU A 231 15.80 15.82 -4.97
C LEU A 231 17.27 16.06 -5.33
N SER A 232 18.12 16.26 -4.32
CA SER A 232 19.56 16.33 -4.52
C SER A 232 20.13 14.95 -4.87
N ASP A 233 21.22 14.93 -5.64
CA ASP A 233 21.85 13.68 -6.09
C ASP A 233 22.30 12.74 -4.96
N ASP A 234 22.62 13.32 -3.79
CA ASP A 234 23.06 12.63 -2.58
C ASP A 234 21.92 12.24 -1.63
N THR A 235 20.67 12.59 -1.94
CA THR A 235 19.50 12.15 -1.16
C THR A 235 19.45 10.63 -1.15
N GLN A 236 19.28 10.05 0.04
CA GLN A 236 19.03 8.63 0.24
C GLN A 236 17.56 8.36 -0.01
N VAL A 237 17.24 7.43 -0.91
CA VAL A 237 15.85 7.09 -1.24
C VAL A 237 15.64 5.60 -1.10
N TYR A 238 14.58 5.24 -0.38
CA TYR A 238 14.06 3.89 -0.27
C TYR A 238 12.65 3.87 -0.85
N PHE A 239 12.45 3.14 -1.94
CA PHE A 239 11.14 2.95 -2.57
C PHE A 239 10.68 1.52 -2.35
N CYS A 240 9.43 1.32 -1.93
CA CYS A 240 8.82 0.00 -1.90
C CYS A 240 7.29 0.02 -2.11
N ALA A 241 6.74 -1.13 -2.50
CA ALA A 241 5.30 -1.37 -2.31
C ALA A 241 5.03 -2.07 -0.98
N ASP A 242 3.86 -1.83 -0.39
CA ASP A 242 3.43 -2.49 0.85
C ASP A 242 2.97 -3.94 0.62
N HIS A 243 2.33 -4.18 -0.53
CA HIS A 243 1.94 -5.47 -1.12
C HIS A 243 1.64 -5.29 -2.62
N GLY A 244 1.32 -6.37 -3.31
CA GLY A 244 0.85 -6.39 -4.70
C GLY A 244 -0.67 -6.58 -4.82
N GLU A 245 -1.12 -6.96 -6.01
CA GLU A 245 -2.55 -7.10 -6.34
C GLU A 245 -2.80 -8.20 -7.39
N LEU A 246 -3.87 -8.99 -7.21
CA LEU A 246 -4.35 -9.93 -8.20
C LEU A 246 -5.13 -9.19 -9.29
N LEU A 247 -4.82 -9.55 -10.53
CA LEU A 247 -5.40 -9.00 -11.75
C LEU A 247 -6.08 -10.11 -12.57
N GLY A 248 -6.78 -11.01 -11.89
CA GLY A 248 -7.53 -12.13 -12.47
C GLY A 248 -6.82 -13.47 -12.40
N GLU A 249 -5.58 -13.53 -11.91
CA GLU A 249 -4.94 -14.80 -11.57
C GLU A 249 -5.83 -15.58 -10.59
N ARG A 250 -5.92 -16.91 -10.78
CA ARG A 250 -6.77 -17.79 -9.97
C ARG A 250 -8.28 -17.46 -10.01
N GLY A 251 -8.70 -16.58 -10.92
CA GLY A 251 -10.07 -16.05 -10.97
C GLY A 251 -10.38 -15.02 -9.88
N GLU A 252 -9.34 -14.47 -9.25
CA GLU A 252 -9.41 -13.52 -8.15
C GLU A 252 -8.89 -12.15 -8.59
N TRP A 253 -9.40 -11.09 -7.95
CA TRP A 253 -8.99 -9.71 -8.20
C TRP A 253 -8.85 -8.99 -6.86
N GLY A 254 -7.92 -8.03 -6.78
CA GLY A 254 -7.60 -7.37 -5.52
C GLY A 254 -6.57 -8.13 -4.71
N HIS A 255 -6.51 -7.87 -3.41
CA HIS A 255 -5.46 -8.40 -2.53
C HIS A 255 -6.08 -9.20 -1.37
N HIS A 256 -6.91 -10.16 -1.73
CA HIS A 256 -7.40 -11.16 -0.78
C HIS A 256 -6.22 -11.87 -0.08
N ALA A 257 -6.48 -12.53 1.06
CA ALA A 257 -5.43 -13.16 1.87
C ALA A 257 -4.65 -14.31 1.21
N THR A 258 -4.84 -14.52 -0.09
CA THR A 258 -4.11 -15.45 -0.93
C THR A 258 -2.61 -15.17 -0.87
N MET A 259 -1.85 -16.12 -0.35
CA MET A 259 -0.39 -16.08 -0.33
C MET A 259 0.16 -16.50 -1.69
N CYS A 260 0.43 -15.54 -2.58
CA CYS A 260 1.03 -15.81 -3.88
C CYS A 260 2.07 -14.75 -4.28
N PRO A 261 2.95 -15.05 -5.25
CA PRO A 261 3.99 -14.12 -5.69
C PRO A 261 3.46 -12.77 -6.17
N GLU A 262 2.29 -12.73 -6.82
CA GLU A 262 1.68 -11.50 -7.33
C GLU A 262 1.30 -10.50 -6.23
N ILE A 263 1.07 -10.97 -5.01
CA ILE A 263 0.76 -10.14 -3.83
C ILE A 263 2.01 -9.93 -2.96
N ILE A 264 2.81 -10.97 -2.75
CA ILE A 264 3.88 -10.93 -1.74
C ILE A 264 5.22 -10.44 -2.31
N ARG A 265 5.52 -10.69 -3.59
CA ARG A 265 6.72 -10.15 -4.23
C ARG A 265 6.43 -8.73 -4.68
N VAL A 266 7.13 -7.78 -4.06
CA VAL A 266 6.91 -6.34 -4.24
C VAL A 266 8.16 -5.68 -4.80
N PRO A 267 8.03 -4.54 -5.52
CA PRO A 267 9.20 -3.77 -5.89
C PRO A 267 9.85 -3.15 -4.67
N VAL A 268 11.18 -3.21 -4.61
CA VAL A 268 12.03 -2.46 -3.70
C VAL A 268 13.20 -1.92 -4.52
N ALA A 269 13.38 -0.60 -4.54
CA ALA A 269 14.49 0.04 -5.23
C ALA A 269 15.08 1.14 -4.35
N THR A 270 16.41 1.28 -4.37
CA THR A 270 17.10 2.22 -3.50
C THR A 270 18.09 3.08 -4.27
N ARG A 271 18.33 4.29 -3.74
CA ARG A 271 19.40 5.18 -4.17
C ARG A 271 20.17 5.64 -2.95
N ASN A 272 21.51 5.55 -3.02
CA ASN A 272 22.41 5.89 -1.91
C ASN A 272 22.13 5.12 -0.59
N ILE A 273 21.49 3.95 -0.69
CA ILE A 273 21.27 2.98 0.38
C ILE A 273 21.61 1.59 -0.20
N ASP A 274 22.55 0.88 0.42
CA ASP A 274 22.96 -0.43 -0.02
C ASP A 274 22.08 -1.52 0.62
N ILE A 275 21.54 -2.42 -0.20
CA ILE A 275 20.90 -3.67 0.23
C ILE A 275 21.85 -4.80 -0.17
N GLU A 276 22.50 -5.43 0.80
CA GLU A 276 23.55 -6.42 0.55
C GLU A 276 23.00 -7.85 0.36
N GLY A 277 21.88 -8.18 1.00
CA GLY A 277 21.30 -9.53 0.99
C GLY A 277 20.71 -9.96 -0.35
N GLU A 278 20.73 -11.27 -0.63
CA GLU A 278 20.06 -11.84 -1.81
C GLU A 278 18.52 -11.85 -1.68
N VAL A 279 18.01 -11.67 -0.46
CA VAL A 279 16.60 -11.47 -0.12
C VAL A 279 16.46 -10.20 0.71
N THR A 280 15.37 -9.48 0.50
CA THR A 280 14.96 -8.39 1.40
C THR A 280 13.47 -8.47 1.67
N SER A 281 13.04 -7.95 2.80
CA SER A 281 11.64 -7.81 3.15
C SER A 281 11.35 -6.41 3.66
N ILE A 282 10.09 -5.98 3.56
CA ILE A 282 9.68 -4.66 4.07
C ILE A 282 9.91 -4.52 5.59
N VAL A 283 10.08 -5.63 6.33
CA VAL A 283 10.49 -5.63 7.75
C VAL A 283 11.94 -5.16 7.96
N ASP A 284 12.78 -5.20 6.92
CA ASP A 284 14.18 -4.77 6.97
C ASP A 284 14.35 -3.26 6.77
N ILE A 285 13.29 -2.55 6.39
CA ILE A 285 13.35 -1.11 6.08
C ILE A 285 13.91 -0.31 7.26
N PRO A 286 13.43 -0.46 8.51
CA PRO A 286 14.05 0.20 9.65
C PRO A 286 15.55 -0.07 9.78
N THR A 287 15.97 -1.32 9.59
CA THR A 287 17.38 -1.73 9.66
C THR A 287 18.23 -1.01 8.61
N HIS A 288 17.75 -0.94 7.36
CA HIS A 288 18.44 -0.23 6.29
C HIS A 288 18.49 1.29 6.50
N LEU A 289 17.40 1.89 7.00
CA LEU A 289 17.32 3.34 7.22
C LEU A 289 18.11 3.80 8.45
N LEU A 290 18.20 2.98 9.50
CA LEU A 290 18.99 3.28 10.70
C LEU A 290 20.48 2.94 10.51
N GLY A 291 20.81 1.98 9.65
CA GLY A 291 22.17 1.46 9.54
C GLY A 291 22.60 0.58 10.72
N GLU A 292 21.63 0.05 11.48
CA GLU A 292 21.82 -0.98 12.52
C GLU A 292 20.61 -1.92 12.57
N GLU A 293 20.80 -3.17 13.01
CA GLU A 293 19.71 -4.15 13.14
C GLU A 293 18.59 -3.63 14.04
N TYR A 294 17.35 -3.78 13.58
CA TYR A 294 16.17 -3.26 14.24
C TYR A 294 15.06 -4.29 14.34
N ALA A 295 14.70 -4.68 15.57
CA ALA A 295 13.67 -5.68 15.87
C ALA A 295 13.92 -7.01 15.11
N ASP A 296 13.07 -7.39 14.17
CA ASP A 296 13.20 -8.59 13.32
C ASP A 296 13.89 -8.31 11.98
N GLY A 297 14.25 -7.05 11.71
CA GLY A 297 14.90 -6.61 10.47
C GLY A 297 16.39 -6.97 10.43
N GLU A 298 16.87 -7.40 9.27
CA GLU A 298 18.22 -7.96 9.05
C GLU A 298 18.87 -7.31 7.80
N PHE A 299 20.20 -7.23 7.75
CA PHE A 299 20.93 -6.75 6.56
C PHE A 299 21.13 -7.82 5.48
N ASP A 300 21.33 -9.07 5.90
CA ASP A 300 21.69 -10.21 5.05
C ASP A 300 20.64 -11.32 5.20
N ARG A 301 19.40 -10.99 4.83
CA ARG A 301 18.27 -11.90 4.94
C ARG A 301 18.41 -13.02 3.91
N GLU A 302 18.24 -14.26 4.36
CA GLU A 302 18.17 -15.45 3.49
C GLU A 302 16.71 -15.90 3.27
N VAL A 303 15.85 -15.71 4.28
CA VAL A 303 14.44 -16.10 4.26
C VAL A 303 13.57 -14.97 4.80
N ALA A 304 12.55 -14.60 4.03
CA ALA A 304 11.48 -13.71 4.41
C ALA A 304 10.21 -14.49 4.73
N PHE A 305 9.34 -13.91 5.55
CA PHE A 305 8.07 -14.53 5.94
C PHE A 305 6.91 -13.56 5.73
N ALA A 306 5.72 -14.11 5.50
CA ALA A 306 4.48 -13.34 5.45
C ALA A 306 3.34 -14.08 6.15
N ALA A 307 2.41 -13.34 6.74
CA ALA A 307 1.21 -13.88 7.37
C ALA A 307 -0.01 -12.98 7.17
N ALA A 308 -1.16 -13.58 6.83
CA ALA A 308 -2.45 -12.89 6.71
C ALA A 308 -3.60 -13.90 6.88
N ASN A 309 -4.62 -13.57 7.67
CA ASN A 309 -5.81 -14.41 7.92
C ASN A 309 -5.51 -15.90 8.17
N GLY A 310 -4.49 -16.19 8.99
CA GLY A 310 -4.06 -17.54 9.34
C GLY A 310 -3.28 -18.29 8.25
N GLN A 311 -3.09 -17.71 7.07
CA GLN A 311 -2.20 -18.23 6.03
C GLN A 311 -0.79 -17.69 6.26
N HIS A 312 0.21 -18.50 5.92
CA HIS A 312 1.62 -18.16 6.09
C HIS A 312 2.41 -18.47 4.81
N ALA A 313 3.47 -17.71 4.57
CA ALA A 313 4.43 -17.98 3.52
C ALA A 313 5.86 -17.80 4.01
N ALA A 314 6.78 -18.56 3.41
CA ALA A 314 8.21 -18.35 3.52
C ALA A 314 8.79 -18.17 2.12
N MET A 315 9.69 -17.21 1.95
CA MET A 315 10.25 -16.82 0.66
C MET A 315 11.76 -16.75 0.74
N ASN A 316 12.46 -17.30 -0.25
CA ASN A 316 13.89 -17.11 -0.46
C ASN A 316 14.15 -16.45 -1.84
N ALA A 317 15.40 -16.42 -2.28
CA ALA A 317 15.79 -15.77 -3.54
C ALA A 317 15.14 -16.37 -4.80
N SER A 318 14.51 -17.55 -4.71
CA SER A 318 13.98 -18.30 -5.88
C SER A 318 12.58 -18.87 -5.71
N HIS A 319 12.15 -19.14 -4.47
CA HIS A 319 10.92 -19.86 -4.18
C HIS A 319 10.06 -19.16 -3.12
N MET A 320 8.77 -19.46 -3.19
CA MET A 320 7.79 -19.15 -2.18
C MET A 320 7.09 -20.46 -1.76
N ALA A 321 7.16 -20.79 -0.48
CA ALA A 321 6.46 -21.92 0.12
C ALA A 321 5.22 -21.43 0.87
N THR A 322 4.10 -22.10 0.68
CA THR A 322 2.84 -21.91 1.41
C THR A 322 2.29 -23.26 1.85
N GLU A 323 1.12 -23.28 2.49
CA GLU A 323 0.42 -24.53 2.82
C GLU A 323 -0.01 -25.33 1.57
N ASP A 324 -0.18 -24.66 0.44
CA ASP A 324 -0.64 -25.26 -0.82
C ASP A 324 0.51 -25.87 -1.65
N GLY A 325 1.77 -25.57 -1.30
CA GLY A 325 2.96 -26.09 -1.98
C GLY A 325 4.05 -25.05 -2.14
N VAL A 326 5.03 -25.35 -2.99
CA VAL A 326 6.14 -24.46 -3.33
C VAL A 326 5.99 -24.03 -4.77
N VAL A 327 6.22 -22.74 -5.03
CA VAL A 327 6.27 -22.15 -6.36
C VAL A 327 7.55 -21.35 -6.54
N THR A 328 7.98 -21.13 -7.78
CA THR A 328 8.98 -20.12 -8.12
C THR A 328 8.42 -18.71 -7.88
N LEU A 329 9.29 -17.69 -7.86
CA LEU A 329 8.86 -16.29 -7.76
C LEU A 329 8.01 -15.79 -8.96
N ASP A 330 7.89 -16.59 -10.01
CA ASP A 330 7.03 -16.33 -11.18
C ASP A 330 5.78 -17.23 -11.19
N GLY A 331 5.53 -17.99 -10.11
CA GLY A 331 4.30 -18.75 -9.90
C GLY A 331 4.30 -20.20 -10.42
N GLU A 332 5.43 -20.70 -10.95
CA GLU A 332 5.51 -22.07 -11.46
C GLU A 332 5.72 -23.09 -10.32
N PRO A 333 5.11 -24.28 -10.36
CA PRO A 333 5.32 -25.31 -9.33
C PRO A 333 6.80 -25.69 -9.15
N ALA A 334 7.26 -25.80 -7.91
CA ALA A 334 8.64 -26.12 -7.54
C ALA A 334 8.70 -27.05 -6.31
N GLU A 335 9.92 -27.40 -5.89
CA GLU A 335 10.20 -28.17 -4.67
C GLU A 335 11.34 -27.49 -3.90
N ASP A 336 11.13 -27.25 -2.60
CA ASP A 336 12.13 -26.67 -1.70
C ASP A 336 11.84 -27.15 -0.26
N ASP A 337 12.39 -28.32 0.09
CA ASP A 337 12.14 -28.96 1.39
C ASP A 337 12.69 -28.15 2.58
N GLU A 338 13.75 -27.38 2.35
CA GLU A 338 14.37 -26.52 3.36
C GLU A 338 13.45 -25.33 3.66
N LEU A 339 12.96 -24.65 2.62
CA LEU A 339 12.02 -23.54 2.79
C LEU A 339 10.68 -23.98 3.42
N VAL A 340 10.21 -25.19 3.08
CA VAL A 340 9.02 -25.79 3.73
C VAL A 340 9.28 -26.07 5.22
N ALA A 341 10.51 -26.44 5.59
CA ALA A 341 10.87 -26.63 6.99
C ALA A 341 10.92 -25.29 7.74
N GLU A 342 11.47 -24.24 7.13
CA GLU A 342 11.47 -22.88 7.68
C GLU A 342 10.05 -22.36 7.91
N LEU A 343 9.16 -22.49 6.92
CA LEU A 343 7.75 -22.14 7.05
C LEU A 343 7.08 -22.85 8.24
N LYS A 344 7.34 -24.15 8.42
CA LYS A 344 6.78 -24.94 9.53
C LYS A 344 7.33 -24.53 10.89
N ASN A 345 8.55 -24.02 10.94
CA ASN A 345 9.15 -23.54 12.18
C ASN A 345 8.57 -22.17 12.54
N TRP A 346 8.54 -21.25 11.58
CA TRP A 346 8.07 -19.90 11.78
C TRP A 346 6.57 -19.83 12.09
N SER A 347 5.72 -20.55 11.36
CA SER A 347 4.25 -20.58 11.59
C SER A 347 3.82 -21.07 12.98
N ARG A 348 4.71 -21.72 13.76
CA ARG A 348 4.43 -22.12 15.15
C ARG A 348 4.58 -20.99 16.15
N VAL A 349 5.36 -19.98 15.80
CA VAL A 349 5.71 -18.85 16.67
C VAL A 349 5.20 -17.52 16.13
N ALA A 350 4.79 -17.46 14.85
CA ALA A 350 4.15 -16.31 14.26
C ALA A 350 2.88 -15.92 15.04
N SER A 351 2.73 -14.61 15.28
CA SER A 351 1.50 -14.06 15.81
C SER A 351 0.34 -14.31 14.85
N ILE A 352 -0.87 -14.45 15.39
CA ILE A 352 -2.06 -14.54 14.56
C ILE A 352 -2.35 -13.13 14.04
N PRO A 353 -2.35 -12.90 12.71
CA PRO A 353 -2.67 -11.58 12.16
C PRO A 353 -4.09 -11.16 12.53
N VAL A 354 -4.30 -9.86 12.75
CA VAL A 354 -5.64 -9.28 12.94
C VAL A 354 -6.52 -9.60 11.72
N GLU A 355 -7.71 -10.15 11.95
CA GLU A 355 -8.63 -10.43 10.85
C GLU A 355 -9.34 -9.15 10.37
N LYS A 356 -9.74 -9.12 9.10
CA LYS A 356 -10.35 -7.93 8.47
C LYS A 356 -11.62 -7.46 9.19
N ASP A 357 -12.37 -8.36 9.82
CA ASP A 357 -13.58 -8.06 10.60
C ASP A 357 -13.30 -7.46 11.99
N GLU A 358 -12.04 -7.44 12.43
CA GLU A 358 -11.59 -6.74 13.64
C GLU A 358 -11.18 -5.29 13.35
N LEU A 359 -11.05 -4.90 12.07
CA LEU A 359 -10.73 -3.53 11.66
C LEU A 359 -11.94 -2.57 11.76
N PRO A 360 -11.74 -1.28 12.05
CA PRO A 360 -12.84 -0.31 12.13
C PRO A 360 -13.62 -0.16 10.82
N GLU A 361 -14.94 -0.32 10.90
CA GLU A 361 -15.87 -0.25 9.75
C GLU A 361 -15.76 1.07 8.97
N ASP A 362 -15.49 2.18 9.66
CA ASP A 362 -15.37 3.51 9.04
C ASP A 362 -14.10 3.70 8.22
N ASP A 363 -13.03 3.00 8.57
CA ASP A 363 -11.78 2.97 7.81
C ASP A 363 -11.90 1.99 6.62
N LEU A 364 -12.61 0.87 6.80
CA LEU A 364 -12.92 -0.08 5.71
C LEU A 364 -13.83 0.53 4.63
N GLU A 365 -14.89 1.24 5.03
CA GLU A 365 -15.83 1.90 4.11
C GLU A 365 -15.12 2.97 3.27
N ALA A 366 -14.23 3.75 3.88
CA ALA A 366 -13.48 4.81 3.21
C ALA A 366 -12.50 4.30 2.14
N LEU A 367 -12.04 3.05 2.26
CA LEU A 367 -11.15 2.40 1.32
C LEU A 367 -11.88 1.47 0.33
N GLY A 368 -13.22 1.49 0.35
CA GLY A 368 -14.04 0.72 -0.59
C GLY A 368 -14.12 -0.78 -0.30
N TYR A 369 -13.76 -1.21 0.92
CA TYR A 369 -13.82 -2.62 1.31
C TYR A 369 -15.22 -3.14 1.66
N LEU A 370 -16.21 -2.26 1.82
CA LEU A 370 -17.60 -2.56 2.25
C LEU A 370 -18.67 -2.12 1.24
#